data_AF-A0A2P6VTN9-F1
#
_entry.id   AF-A0A2P6VTN9-F1
#
_cell.length_a   1.000
_cell.length_b   1.000
_cell.length_c   1.000
_cell.angle_alpha   90.00
_cell.angle_beta   90.00
_cell.angle_gamma   90.00
#
_symmetry.space_group_name_H-M   'P 1'
#
loop_
_entity.id
_entity.type
_entity.pdbx_description
1 polymer ?
#
loop_
_entity_poly.entity_id
_entity_poly.type
_entity_poly.pdbx_seq_one_letter_code
_entity_poly.pdbx_strand_id
1 'polypeptide(L)'
;MLGKLAAPVLLVPAQVAAWVLLLPVNGLPVARLDVVLLTATVLGALLSGCGTLVAAFTQREGPTQAVYTVLVLGLGLASLLAPQDPANLIARASVGTLSAASWVTVGAYAALAAVVLAGAVLVVRSRLRADQLRPGAG
;
A
#
# COMPACT_ATOMS: atom_id res chain seq x y z
N MET A 1 10.71 2.69 15.48
CA MET A 1 9.93 1.78 14.60
C MET A 1 8.78 2.48 13.86
N LEU A 2 8.02 3.40 14.47
CA LEU A 2 7.01 4.22 13.75
C LEU A 2 7.59 4.98 12.54
N GLY A 3 8.82 5.54 12.66
CA GLY A 3 9.52 6.15 11.52
C GLY A 3 9.85 5.19 10.36
N LYS A 4 9.99 3.88 10.61
CA LYS A 4 10.18 2.86 9.56
C LYS A 4 8.90 2.59 8.76
N LEU A 5 7.72 2.89 9.32
CA LEU A 5 6.43 2.76 8.64
C LEU A 5 6.04 4.03 7.87
N ALA A 6 6.39 5.20 8.41
CA ALA A 6 6.15 6.48 7.74
C ALA A 6 6.95 6.63 6.45
N ALA A 7 8.20 6.14 6.44
CA ALA A 7 9.08 6.23 5.27
C ALA A 7 8.47 5.62 3.99
N PRO A 8 8.05 4.34 3.93
CA PRO A 8 7.48 3.76 2.73
C PRO A 8 6.13 4.40 2.35
N VAL A 9 5.29 4.76 3.33
CA VAL A 9 3.98 5.40 3.07
C VAL A 9 4.13 6.77 2.40
N LEU A 10 5.19 7.52 2.71
CA LEU A 10 5.48 8.81 2.07
C LEU A 10 6.34 8.66 0.79
N LEU A 11 7.20 7.65 0.74
CA LEU A 11 8.06 7.40 -0.42
C LEU A 11 7.24 6.94 -1.63
N VAL A 12 6.23 6.09 -1.44
CA VAL A 12 5.37 5.59 -2.53
C VAL A 12 4.69 6.73 -3.31
N PRO A 13 3.95 7.66 -2.68
CA PRO A 13 3.33 8.76 -3.42
C PRO A 13 4.35 9.68 -4.07
N ALA A 14 5.51 9.92 -3.44
CA ALA A 14 6.57 10.72 -4.05
C ALA A 14 7.14 10.04 -5.32
N GLN A 15 7.38 8.74 -5.26
CA GLN A 15 7.85 7.94 -6.39
C GLN A 15 6.82 7.93 -7.52
N VAL A 16 5.54 7.72 -7.18
CA VAL A 16 4.46 7.72 -8.18
C VAL A 16 4.28 9.10 -8.78
N ALA A 17 4.34 10.17 -7.99
CA ALA A 17 4.30 11.54 -8.50
C ALA A 17 5.45 11.80 -9.48
N ALA A 18 6.68 11.38 -9.15
CA ALA A 18 7.81 11.53 -10.05
C ALA A 18 7.58 10.83 -11.40
N TRP A 19 7.05 9.60 -11.39
CA TRP A 19 6.71 8.87 -12.61
C TRP A 19 5.58 9.51 -13.40
N VAL A 20 4.51 9.91 -12.72
CA VAL A 20 3.33 10.47 -13.39
C VAL A 20 3.64 11.84 -13.97
N LEU A 21 4.49 12.64 -13.33
CA LEU A 21 4.96 13.92 -13.88
C LEU A 21 5.80 13.78 -15.16
N LEU A 22 6.41 12.63 -15.40
CA LEU A 22 7.09 12.34 -16.67
C LEU A 22 6.11 12.03 -17.80
N LEU A 23 4.88 11.59 -17.52
CA LEU A 23 3.91 11.22 -18.55
C LEU A 23 3.51 12.42 -19.44
N PRO A 24 3.19 13.61 -18.90
CA PRO A 24 2.95 14.80 -19.72
C PRO A 24 4.13 15.17 -20.60
N VAL A 25 5.37 15.00 -20.11
CA VAL A 25 6.60 15.26 -20.89
C VAL A 25 6.71 14.32 -22.10
N ASN A 26 6.11 13.13 -22.01
CA ASN A 26 6.06 12.14 -23.09
C ASN A 26 4.79 12.26 -23.96
N GLY A 27 4.03 13.36 -23.85
CA GLY A 27 2.80 13.57 -24.63
C GLY A 27 1.61 12.74 -24.15
N LEU A 28 1.67 12.19 -22.94
CA LEU A 28 0.58 11.44 -22.31
C LEU A 28 -0.05 12.29 -21.19
N PRO A 29 -1.01 13.18 -21.51
CA PRO A 29 -1.68 13.98 -20.49
C PRO A 29 -2.49 13.09 -19.55
N VAL A 30 -2.48 13.44 -18.26
CA VAL A 30 -3.19 12.73 -17.20
C VAL A 30 -4.34 13.61 -16.74
N ALA A 31 -5.58 13.17 -16.98
CA ALA A 31 -6.77 13.95 -16.70
C ALA A 31 -7.00 14.18 -15.20
N ARG A 32 -6.80 13.15 -14.36
CA ARG A 32 -7.02 13.21 -12.89
C ARG A 32 -5.81 12.70 -12.10
N LEU A 33 -4.77 13.54 -12.04
CA LEU A 33 -3.54 13.26 -11.30
C LEU A 33 -3.80 13.00 -9.81
N ASP A 34 -4.71 13.77 -9.22
CA ASP A 34 -5.16 13.65 -7.83
C ASP A 34 -5.64 12.23 -7.50
N VAL A 35 -6.48 11.64 -8.36
CA VAL A 35 -7.03 10.29 -8.14
C VAL A 35 -5.97 9.21 -8.37
N VAL A 36 -5.06 9.39 -9.33
CA VAL A 36 -3.93 8.48 -9.53
C VAL A 36 -3.06 8.44 -8.27
N LEU A 37 -2.70 9.62 -7.74
CA LEU A 37 -1.88 9.73 -6.53
C LEU A 37 -2.59 9.17 -5.31
N LEU A 38 -3.87 9.46 -5.12
CA LEU A 38 -4.67 8.91 -4.02
C LEU A 38 -4.70 7.38 -4.07
N THR A 39 -5.02 6.81 -5.24
CA THR A 39 -5.12 5.36 -5.44
C THR A 39 -3.77 4.70 -5.16
N ALA A 40 -2.68 5.25 -5.68
CA ALA A 40 -1.35 4.71 -5.46
C ALA A 40 -0.90 4.83 -3.99
N THR A 41 -1.25 5.92 -3.31
CA THR A 41 -0.98 6.08 -1.87
C THR A 41 -1.72 5.01 -1.05
N VAL A 42 -3.01 4.80 -1.34
CA VAL A 42 -3.84 3.79 -0.68
C VAL A 42 -3.28 2.39 -0.86
N LEU A 43 -2.88 2.02 -2.07
CA LEU A 43 -2.27 0.71 -2.33
C LEU A 43 -0.90 0.58 -1.66
N GLY A 44 -0.07 1.63 -1.72
CA GLY A 44 1.22 1.67 -1.03
C GLY A 44 1.08 1.47 0.47
N ALA A 45 0.12 2.14 1.09
CA ALA A 45 -0.25 1.99 2.49
C ALA A 45 -0.68 0.54 2.82
N LEU A 46 -1.55 -0.04 1.99
CA LEU A 46 -2.00 -1.42 2.14
C LEU A 46 -0.83 -2.41 2.11
N LEU A 47 0.00 -2.33 1.06
CA LEU A 47 1.14 -3.23 0.89
C LEU A 47 2.20 -3.03 2.00
N SER A 48 2.44 -1.79 2.41
CA SER A 48 3.35 -1.49 3.53
C SER A 48 2.84 -2.10 4.85
N GLY A 49 1.53 -2.02 5.11
CA GLY A 49 0.90 -2.67 6.25
C GLY A 49 1.05 -4.19 6.20
N CYS A 50 0.80 -4.81 5.04
CA CYS A 50 1.04 -6.23 4.81
C CYS A 50 2.50 -6.63 5.06
N GLY A 51 3.47 -5.92 4.49
CA GLY A 51 4.89 -6.20 4.69
C GLY A 51 5.31 -6.09 6.16
N THR A 52 4.73 -5.13 6.88
CA THR A 52 4.95 -4.96 8.33
C THR A 52 4.40 -6.14 9.13
N LEU A 53 3.20 -6.61 8.79
CA LEU A 53 2.62 -7.79 9.42
C LEU A 53 3.48 -9.02 9.16
N VAL A 54 3.88 -9.26 7.90
CA VAL A 54 4.77 -10.38 7.54
C VAL A 54 6.06 -10.30 8.35
N ALA A 55 6.72 -9.14 8.40
CA ALA A 55 7.95 -8.93 9.15
C ALA A 55 7.78 -9.22 10.65
N ALA A 56 6.66 -8.81 11.24
CA ALA A 56 6.36 -9.04 12.65
C ALA A 56 6.19 -10.54 12.98
N PHE A 57 5.80 -11.38 12.01
CA PHE A 57 5.66 -12.82 12.19
C PHE A 57 6.91 -13.63 11.82
N THR A 58 7.70 -13.19 10.83
CA THR A 58 8.86 -13.97 10.36
C THR A 58 10.14 -13.71 11.15
N GLN A 59 10.30 -12.53 11.78
CA GLN A 59 11.46 -12.15 12.62
C GLN A 59 12.85 -12.37 11.99
N ARG A 60 12.96 -12.53 10.67
CA ARG A 60 14.21 -12.71 9.90
C ARG A 60 14.08 -12.06 8.52
N GLU A 61 15.05 -11.24 8.13
CA GLU A 61 14.96 -10.40 6.92
C GLU A 61 14.78 -11.20 5.62
N GLY A 62 15.54 -12.29 5.42
CA GLY A 62 15.48 -13.11 4.20
C GLY A 62 14.11 -13.76 3.96
N PRO A 63 13.57 -14.54 4.91
CA PRO A 63 12.23 -15.14 4.79
C PRO A 63 11.10 -14.10 4.66
N THR A 64 11.22 -12.94 5.31
CA THR A 64 10.22 -11.87 5.21
C THR A 64 10.07 -11.36 3.78
N GLN A 65 11.18 -11.12 3.08
CA GLN A 65 11.11 -10.59 1.71
C GLN A 65 10.49 -11.59 0.74
N ALA A 66 10.87 -12.87 0.82
CA ALA A 66 10.31 -13.91 -0.04
C ALA A 66 8.80 -14.06 0.15
N VAL A 67 8.34 -14.12 1.40
CA VAL A 67 6.90 -14.19 1.72
C VAL A 67 6.17 -12.92 1.26
N TYR A 68 6.78 -11.75 1.46
CA TYR A 68 6.21 -10.48 1.02
C TYR A 68 6.03 -10.43 -0.50
N THR A 69 7.03 -10.85 -1.28
CA THR A 69 6.93 -10.87 -2.74
C THR A 69 5.83 -11.81 -3.22
N VAL A 70 5.76 -13.03 -2.67
CA VAL A 70 4.67 -13.98 -3.00
C VAL A 70 3.31 -13.39 -2.65
N LEU A 71 3.19 -12.74 -1.49
CA LEU A 71 1.96 -12.07 -1.07
C LEU A 71 1.57 -10.94 -2.02
N VAL A 72 2.50 -10.05 -2.38
CA VAL A 72 2.22 -8.93 -3.30
C VAL A 72 1.81 -9.44 -4.68
N LEU A 73 2.50 -10.46 -5.20
CA LEU A 73 2.13 -11.09 -6.48
C LEU A 73 0.75 -11.73 -6.40
N GLY A 74 0.46 -12.48 -5.33
CA GLY A 74 -0.86 -13.08 -5.10
C GLY A 74 -1.98 -12.04 -5.01
N LEU A 75 -1.75 -10.95 -4.28
CA LEU A 75 -2.70 -9.83 -4.19
C LEU A 75 -2.89 -9.13 -5.53
N GLY A 76 -1.81 -8.94 -6.29
CA GLY A 76 -1.86 -8.38 -7.64
C GLY A 76 -2.70 -9.23 -8.57
N LEU A 77 -2.46 -10.54 -8.62
CA LEU A 77 -3.23 -11.48 -9.42
C LEU A 77 -4.69 -11.56 -8.96
N ALA A 78 -4.95 -11.62 -7.66
CA ALA A 78 -6.30 -11.63 -7.11
C ALA A 78 -7.05 -10.34 -7.45
N SER A 79 -6.36 -9.20 -7.51
CA SER A 79 -6.99 -7.92 -7.86
C SER A 79 -7.56 -7.90 -9.27
N LEU A 80 -7.02 -8.70 -10.20
CA LEU A 80 -7.53 -8.83 -11.57
C LEU A 80 -8.92 -9.47 -11.64
N LEU A 81 -9.34 -10.16 -10.56
CA LEU A 81 -10.69 -10.70 -10.45
C LEU A 81 -11.71 -9.63 -10.03
N ALA A 82 -11.25 -8.47 -9.56
CA ALA A 82 -12.12 -7.37 -9.21
C ALA A 82 -12.61 -6.65 -10.48
N PRO A 83 -13.92 -6.31 -10.59
CA PRO A 83 -14.45 -5.58 -11.75
C PRO A 83 -13.81 -4.21 -12.01
N GLN A 84 -13.20 -3.62 -10.98
CA GLN A 84 -12.48 -2.35 -11.01
C GLN A 84 -11.11 -2.59 -10.37
N ASP A 85 -10.28 -3.41 -11.01
CA ASP A 85 -8.92 -3.65 -10.54
C ASP A 85 -8.12 -2.32 -10.46
N PRO A 86 -7.06 -2.25 -9.65
CA PRO A 86 -6.34 -1.01 -9.43
C PRO A 86 -5.70 -0.41 -10.69
N ALA A 87 -5.27 -1.24 -11.64
CA ALA A 87 -4.67 -0.76 -12.88
C ALA A 87 -5.74 -0.14 -13.79
N ASN A 88 -6.93 -0.75 -13.87
CA ASN A 88 -8.07 -0.18 -14.57
C ASN A 88 -8.53 1.16 -13.96
N LEU A 89 -8.58 1.27 -12.62
CA LEU A 89 -8.89 2.55 -11.96
C LEU A 89 -7.89 3.65 -12.32
N ILE A 90 -6.59 3.35 -12.30
CA ILE A 90 -5.54 4.30 -12.69
C ILE A 90 -5.68 4.68 -14.17
N ALA A 91 -5.91 3.71 -15.05
CA ALA A 91 -6.11 3.98 -16.48
C ALA A 91 -7.30 4.90 -16.73
N ARG A 92 -8.46 4.59 -16.12
CA ARG A 92 -9.66 5.43 -16.21
C ARG A 92 -9.48 6.81 -15.59
N ALA A 93 -8.71 6.92 -14.51
CA ALA A 93 -8.33 8.20 -13.92
C ALA A 93 -7.51 9.05 -14.89
N SER A 94 -6.54 8.42 -15.57
CA SER A 94 -5.67 9.09 -16.54
C SER A 94 -6.42 9.58 -17.77
N VAL A 95 -7.41 8.84 -18.26
CA VAL A 95 -8.24 9.26 -19.42
C VAL A 95 -9.51 10.03 -19.02
N GLY A 96 -9.77 10.22 -17.73
CA GLY A 96 -10.90 11.01 -17.24
C GLY A 96 -12.27 10.32 -17.30
N THR A 97 -12.33 9.00 -17.41
CA THR A 97 -13.58 8.23 -17.61
C THR A 97 -14.11 7.56 -16.34
N LEU A 98 -13.77 8.09 -15.16
CA LEU A 98 -14.18 7.51 -13.87
C LEU A 98 -15.70 7.65 -13.63
N SER A 99 -16.32 6.59 -13.13
CA SER A 99 -17.76 6.54 -12.81
C SER A 99 -17.99 6.54 -11.30
N ALA A 100 -19.26 6.64 -10.87
CA ALA A 100 -19.63 6.53 -9.46
C ALA A 100 -19.11 5.23 -8.81
N ALA A 101 -19.18 4.11 -9.53
CA ALA A 101 -18.64 2.83 -9.08
C ALA A 101 -17.12 2.91 -8.80
N SER A 102 -16.36 3.65 -9.60
CA SER A 102 -14.92 3.80 -9.38
C SER A 102 -14.60 4.47 -8.05
N TRP A 103 -15.38 5.48 -7.65
CA TRP A 103 -15.21 6.15 -6.36
C TRP A 103 -15.54 5.24 -5.18
N VAL A 104 -16.57 4.38 -5.32
CA VAL A 104 -16.87 3.34 -4.32
C VAL A 104 -15.70 2.37 -4.18
N THR A 105 -15.10 1.94 -5.29
CA THR A 105 -13.93 1.05 -5.26
C THR A 105 -12.71 1.71 -4.62
N VAL A 106 -12.42 2.97 -4.94
CA VAL A 106 -11.34 3.73 -4.28
C VAL A 106 -11.59 3.82 -2.77
N GLY A 107 -12.82 4.10 -2.36
CA GLY A 107 -13.21 4.13 -0.95
C GLY A 107 -13.04 2.77 -0.25
N ALA A 108 -13.40 1.67 -0.93
CA ALA A 108 -13.22 0.32 -0.41
C ALA A 108 -11.73 -0.02 -0.23
N TYR A 109 -10.88 0.33 -1.19
CA TYR A 109 -9.43 0.17 -1.03
C TYR A 109 -8.87 1.02 0.10
N ALA A 110 -9.34 2.27 0.25
CA ALA A 110 -8.92 3.15 1.33
C ALA A 110 -9.30 2.57 2.71
N ALA A 111 -10.52 2.05 2.85
CA ALA A 111 -10.98 1.39 4.06
C ALA A 111 -10.14 0.14 4.37
N LEU A 112 -9.87 -0.70 3.37
CA LEU A 112 -9.03 -1.89 3.54
C LEU A 112 -7.60 -1.52 3.97
N ALA A 113 -7.00 -0.51 3.32
CA ALA A 113 -5.68 -0.01 3.68
C ALA A 113 -5.65 0.51 5.13
N ALA A 114 -6.67 1.25 5.55
CA ALA A 114 -6.80 1.75 6.91
C ALA A 114 -6.89 0.61 7.94
N VAL A 115 -7.70 -0.42 7.67
CA VAL A 115 -7.82 -1.60 8.54
C VAL A 115 -6.49 -2.35 8.66
N VAL A 116 -5.81 -2.60 7.53
CA VAL A 116 -4.53 -3.34 7.53
C VAL A 116 -3.44 -2.54 8.24
N LEU A 117 -3.35 -1.22 8.00
CA LEU A 117 -2.41 -0.35 8.71
C LEU A 117 -2.69 -0.29 10.21
N ALA A 118 -3.95 -0.14 10.61
CA ALA A 118 -4.33 -0.15 12.02
C ALA A 118 -3.94 -1.47 12.68
N GLY A 119 -4.23 -2.61 12.03
CA GLY A 119 -3.81 -3.93 12.48
C GLY A 119 -2.28 -4.05 12.62
N ALA A 120 -1.53 -3.59 11.62
CA ALA A 120 -0.07 -3.58 11.66
C ALA A 120 0.47 -2.76 12.84
N VAL A 121 -0.07 -1.56 13.07
CA VAL A 121 0.30 -0.71 14.20
C VAL A 121 -0.02 -1.39 15.53
N LEU A 122 -1.20 -2.01 15.66
CA LEU A 122 -1.60 -2.71 16.88
C LEU A 122 -0.68 -3.90 17.18
N VAL A 123 -0.32 -4.69 16.18
CA VAL A 123 0.63 -5.81 16.31
C VAL A 123 2.01 -5.32 16.73
N VAL A 124 2.53 -4.27 16.09
CA VAL A 124 3.83 -3.71 16.48
C VAL A 124 3.80 -3.19 17.92
N ARG A 125 2.71 -2.52 18.34
CA ARG A 125 2.56 -2.05 19.72
C ARG A 125 2.47 -3.19 20.74
N SER A 126 1.78 -4.28 20.42
CA SER A 126 1.67 -5.42 21.34
C SER A 126 3.02 -6.14 21.51
N ARG A 127 3.82 -6.25 20.44
CA ARG A 127 5.18 -6.83 20.50
C ARG A 127 6.13 -6.00 21.36
N LEU A 128 6.14 -4.67 21.19
CA LEU A 128 6.96 -3.78 22.01
C LEU A 128 6.62 -3.87 23.51
N ARG A 129 5.32 -4.00 23.85
CA ARG A 129 4.89 -4.21 25.24
C ARG A 129 5.37 -5.55 25.81
N ALA A 130 5.33 -6.61 25.02
CA ALA A 130 5.80 -7.93 25.45
C ALA A 130 7.31 -7.94 25.76
N ASP A 131 8.12 -7.21 24.97
CA ASP A 131 9.55 -7.10 25.21
C ASP A 131 9.87 -6.29 26.48
N GLN A 132 9.11 -5.22 26.76
CA GLN A 132 9.27 -4.43 27.99
C GLN A 132 8.90 -5.19 29.27
N LEU A 133 8.00 -6.17 29.18
CA LEU A 133 7.59 -7.04 30.30
C LEU A 133 8.57 -8.21 30.53
N ARG A 134 9.59 -8.37 29.69
CA ARG A 134 10.71 -9.31 29.89
C ARG A 134 12.02 -8.59 30.28
N PRO A 135 12.08 -7.77 31.34
CA PRO A 135 13.37 -7.25 31.80
C PRO A 135 14.08 -8.35 32.61
N GLY A 136 15.13 -8.96 32.04
CA GLY A 136 16.10 -9.77 32.82
C GLY A 136 16.29 -11.23 32.42
N ALA A 137 16.59 -11.52 31.15
CA ALA A 137 17.21 -12.81 30.77
C ALA A 137 18.59 -12.57 30.12
N GLY A 138 19.38 -11.68 30.73
CA GLY A 138 20.80 -11.50 30.48
C GLY A 138 21.58 -11.99 31.68
#